data_AF-A0A7J6AG49-F1
#
_entry.id   AF-A0A7J6AG49-F1
#
_cell.length_a   1.000
_cell.length_b   1.000
_cell.length_c   1.000
_cell.angle_alpha   90.00
_cell.angle_beta   90.00
_cell.angle_gamma   90.00
#
_symmetry.space_group_name_H-M   'P 1'
#
loop_
_entity.id
_entity.type
_entity.pdbx_description
1 polymer ?
#
loop_
_entity_poly.entity_id
_entity_poly.type
_entity_poly.pdbx_seq_one_letter_code
_entity_poly.pdbx_strand_id
1 'polypeptide(L)'
;MLGVQSGGGKRRTRVTSSSLSDRQEGKIKLVFLLATVGITLTLLGVGTEFWVELASSKHFYNNETCLAAHYGLWKSCMKKFWVADVDPERETCGPIDLPGESNCTYFKIYTTGENIVLFHKMPAKNLTVITAMLATFSLFLMVMGALCIMMALNKGVQFFLKPASVCFTLSGLLVFLSLIIFHQSVLSFLASDHSIPLHHELSWSVACMGCAGALLVVAGVLLLILALPYSSWGKCLPNRNTASS
;
A
#
# COMPACT_ATOMS: atom_id res chain seq x y z
N MET A 1 -16.29 -17.17 74.00
CA MET A 1 -17.45 -17.39 73.11
C MET A 1 -17.78 -16.03 72.49
N LEU A 2 -17.31 -15.75 71.27
CA LEU A 2 -18.01 -15.88 69.97
C LEU A 2 -19.01 -14.74 69.69
N GLY A 3 -18.81 -14.03 68.55
CA GLY A 3 -19.76 -13.06 67.97
C GLY A 3 -19.08 -11.82 67.37
N VAL A 4 -18.37 -11.88 66.24
CA VAL A 4 -18.83 -11.79 64.83
C VAL A 4 -18.68 -10.38 64.21
N GLN A 5 -18.04 -10.40 63.04
CA GLN A 5 -17.70 -9.32 62.10
C GLN A 5 -18.88 -8.49 61.60
N SER A 6 -18.61 -7.26 61.14
CA SER A 6 -18.72 -6.84 59.72
C SER A 6 -18.68 -5.31 59.70
N GLY A 7 -17.68 -4.66 59.10
CA GLY A 7 -17.49 -4.64 57.66
C GLY A 7 -17.50 -3.19 57.22
N GLY A 8 -16.45 -2.45 57.58
CA GLY A 8 -16.25 -1.06 57.19
C GLY A 8 -16.28 -0.94 55.67
N GLY A 9 -17.26 -0.17 55.18
CA GLY A 9 -17.58 0.02 53.77
C GLY A 9 -16.34 0.25 52.92
N LYS A 10 -16.03 -0.74 52.10
CA LYS A 10 -15.08 -0.72 51.00
C LYS A 10 -15.38 0.52 50.15
N ARG A 11 -14.56 1.58 50.26
CA ARG A 11 -14.49 2.63 49.24
C ARG A 11 -14.23 1.92 47.93
N ARG A 12 -15.29 1.73 47.12
CA ARG A 12 -15.16 1.43 45.70
C ARG A 12 -14.41 2.62 45.12
N THR A 13 -13.09 2.48 45.00
CA THR A 13 -12.31 3.16 43.99
C THR A 13 -13.04 2.87 42.68
N ARG A 14 -13.83 3.84 42.25
CA ARG A 14 -14.28 3.93 40.87
C ARG A 14 -12.98 3.96 40.09
N VAL A 15 -12.57 2.79 39.58
CA VAL A 15 -11.60 2.70 38.51
C VAL A 15 -12.26 3.53 37.43
N THR A 16 -11.85 4.80 37.35
CA THR A 16 -12.05 5.63 36.18
C THR A 16 -11.39 4.84 35.07
N SER A 17 -12.17 3.98 34.41
CA SER A 17 -11.89 3.57 33.06
C SER A 17 -11.51 4.86 32.36
N SER A 18 -10.25 4.97 31.95
CA SER A 18 -9.72 6.16 31.31
C SER A 18 -10.45 6.34 29.98
N SER A 19 -11.67 6.87 30.01
CA SER A 19 -12.44 7.11 28.80
C SER A 19 -11.72 8.18 28.02
N LEU A 20 -11.63 7.98 26.71
CA LEU A 20 -11.11 8.99 25.80
C LEU A 20 -11.88 10.31 26.03
N SER A 21 -11.16 11.43 26.08
CA SER A 21 -11.78 12.75 26.00
C SER A 21 -12.44 12.90 24.62
N ASP A 22 -13.56 13.62 24.51
CA ASP A 22 -14.23 13.86 23.21
C ASP A 22 -13.29 14.49 22.17
N ARG A 23 -12.42 15.41 22.60
CA ARG A 23 -11.37 16.01 21.74
C ARG A 23 -10.32 14.98 21.32
N GLN A 24 -10.00 14.08 22.25
CA GLN A 24 -9.32 12.80 22.08
C GLN A 24 -9.78 12.00 20.88
N GLU A 25 -11.03 11.59 21.02
CA GLU A 25 -11.75 10.72 20.10
C GLU A 25 -11.92 11.37 18.74
N GLY A 26 -12.23 12.67 18.68
CA GLY A 26 -12.34 13.42 17.43
C GLY A 26 -11.06 13.40 16.61
N LYS A 27 -9.88 13.55 17.26
CA LYS A 27 -8.58 13.44 16.58
C LYS A 27 -8.35 12.03 16.04
N ILE A 28 -8.67 11.00 16.82
CA ILE A 28 -8.51 9.60 16.40
C ILE A 28 -9.42 9.30 15.20
N LYS A 29 -10.68 9.77 15.24
CA LYS A 29 -11.63 9.65 14.13
C LYS A 29 -11.15 10.35 12.86
N LEU A 30 -10.59 11.56 12.98
CA LEU A 30 -10.01 12.27 11.85
C LEU A 30 -8.85 11.50 11.22
N VAL A 31 -7.95 10.96 12.05
CA VAL A 31 -6.83 10.16 11.55
C VAL A 31 -7.32 8.83 10.95
N PHE A 32 -8.39 8.24 11.49
CA PHE A 32 -9.02 7.06 10.91
C PHE A 32 -9.64 7.31 9.54
N LEU A 33 -10.27 8.48 9.34
CA LEU A 33 -10.75 8.91 8.02
C LEU A 33 -9.59 9.03 7.01
N LEU A 34 -8.48 9.65 7.43
CA LEU A 34 -7.27 9.74 6.61
C LEU A 34 -6.73 8.35 6.22
N ALA A 35 -6.67 7.43 7.18
CA ALA A 35 -6.26 6.06 6.95
C ALA A 35 -7.22 5.33 6.00
N THR A 36 -8.53 5.55 6.13
CA THR A 36 -9.54 4.93 5.25
C THR A 36 -9.40 5.41 3.81
N VAL A 37 -9.15 6.70 3.59
CA VAL A 37 -8.83 7.22 2.25
C VAL A 37 -7.58 6.52 1.70
N GLY A 38 -6.51 6.41 2.49
CA GLY A 38 -5.30 5.67 2.10
C GLY A 38 -5.54 4.19 1.77
N ILE A 39 -6.38 3.50 2.55
CA ILE A 39 -6.77 2.10 2.29
C ILE A 39 -7.53 2.00 0.97
N THR A 40 -8.52 2.87 0.74
CA THR A 40 -9.31 2.83 -0.51
C THR A 40 -8.46 3.09 -1.74
N LEU A 41 -7.55 4.07 -1.68
CA LEU A 41 -6.61 4.35 -2.77
C LEU A 41 -5.64 3.18 -2.99
N THR A 42 -5.20 2.50 -1.92
CA THR A 42 -4.34 1.31 -2.06
C THR A 42 -5.10 0.17 -2.72
N LEU A 43 -6.35 -0.10 -2.33
CA LEU A 43 -7.19 -1.13 -2.94
C LEU A 43 -7.43 -0.85 -4.42
N LEU A 44 -7.70 0.41 -4.78
CA LEU A 44 -7.83 0.84 -6.17
C LEU A 44 -6.51 0.61 -6.92
N GLY A 45 -5.39 1.11 -6.41
CA GLY A 45 -4.09 0.96 -7.06
C GLY A 45 -3.70 -0.50 -7.28
N VAL A 46 -3.79 -1.33 -6.24
CA VAL A 46 -3.46 -2.78 -6.30
C VAL A 46 -4.43 -3.55 -7.19
N GLY A 47 -5.70 -3.15 -7.24
CA GLY A 47 -6.71 -3.78 -8.09
C GLY A 47 -6.63 -3.39 -9.56
N THR A 48 -6.02 -2.25 -9.89
CA THR A 48 -5.92 -1.77 -11.27
C THR A 48 -4.82 -2.47 -12.06
N GLU A 49 -5.02 -2.55 -13.37
CA GLU A 49 -4.05 -3.07 -14.35
C GLU A 49 -3.17 -1.98 -14.98
N PHE A 50 -3.24 -0.76 -14.45
CA PHE A 50 -2.60 0.44 -14.99
C PHE A 50 -1.40 0.87 -14.17
N TRP A 51 -0.43 -0.01 -13.91
CA TRP A 51 0.79 0.40 -13.22
C TRP A 51 1.84 0.92 -14.20
N VAL A 52 1.99 0.28 -15.36
CA VAL A 52 2.80 0.83 -16.47
C VAL A 52 2.09 0.60 -17.78
N GLU A 53 2.16 1.63 -18.62
CA GLU A 53 1.76 1.58 -20.02
C GLU A 53 3.03 1.50 -20.86
N LEU A 54 3.21 0.40 -21.57
CA LEU A 54 4.29 0.18 -22.53
C LEU A 54 3.69 0.33 -23.92
N ALA A 55 4.05 1.39 -24.62
CA ALA A 55 3.72 1.57 -26.03
C ALA A 55 4.95 1.32 -26.89
N SER A 56 4.85 0.39 -27.84
CA SER A 56 5.87 0.22 -28.87
C SER A 56 5.82 1.37 -29.87
N SER A 57 6.95 1.66 -30.51
CA SER A 57 7.00 2.53 -31.69
C SER A 57 6.21 1.90 -32.84
N LYS A 58 5.51 2.76 -33.60
CA LYS A 58 4.67 2.42 -34.76
C LYS A 58 5.40 1.64 -35.86
N HIS A 59 6.71 1.85 -36.00
CA HIS A 59 7.53 1.28 -37.08
C HIS A 59 8.23 -0.03 -36.72
N PHE A 60 8.02 -0.56 -35.51
CA PHE A 60 8.82 -1.68 -35.03
C PHE A 60 8.34 -3.05 -35.52
N TYR A 61 7.03 -3.26 -35.70
CA TYR A 61 6.45 -4.56 -36.08
C TYR A 61 5.88 -4.53 -37.50
N ASN A 62 6.64 -5.00 -38.49
CA ASN A 62 6.22 -5.20 -39.90
C ASN A 62 5.40 -4.07 -40.56
N ASN A 63 5.35 -2.86 -39.98
CA ASN A 63 4.46 -1.73 -40.34
C ASN A 63 2.94 -2.04 -40.43
N GLU A 64 2.49 -3.24 -40.08
CA GLU A 64 1.09 -3.67 -40.20
C GLU A 64 0.35 -3.64 -38.87
N THR A 65 1.03 -4.06 -37.78
CA THR A 65 0.43 -4.15 -36.45
C THR A 65 1.31 -3.52 -35.41
N CYS A 66 0.70 -3.00 -34.36
CA CYS A 66 1.40 -2.48 -33.21
C CYS A 66 0.86 -3.02 -31.89
N LEU A 67 1.71 -3.02 -30.87
CA LEU A 67 1.46 -3.57 -29.56
C LEU A 67 1.52 -2.46 -28.51
N ALA A 68 0.46 -2.39 -27.70
CA ALA A 68 0.48 -1.71 -26.41
C ALA A 68 0.28 -2.76 -25.31
N ALA A 69 1.03 -2.66 -24.23
CA ALA A 69 0.93 -3.56 -23.09
C ALA A 69 0.71 -2.77 -21.80
N HIS A 70 -0.26 -3.24 -21.01
CA HIS A 70 -0.55 -2.75 -19.67
C HIS A 70 -0.15 -3.82 -18.67
N TYR A 71 0.67 -3.43 -17.70
CA TYR A 71 1.08 -4.31 -16.62
C TYR A 71 0.44 -3.82 -15.32
N GLY A 72 -0.35 -4.69 -14.70
CA GLY A 72 -0.74 -4.60 -13.30
C GLY A 72 0.01 -5.62 -12.45
N LEU A 73 -0.31 -5.63 -11.15
CA LEU A 73 0.32 -6.55 -10.21
C LEU A 73 -0.11 -8.02 -10.43
N TRP A 74 -1.37 -8.24 -10.83
CA TRP A 74 -1.97 -9.57 -10.94
C TRP A 74 -2.34 -9.97 -12.38
N LYS A 75 -2.44 -8.98 -13.28
CA LYS A 75 -2.93 -9.14 -14.65
C LYS A 75 -2.06 -8.31 -15.59
N SER A 76 -1.73 -8.88 -16.73
CA SER A 76 -1.12 -8.18 -17.87
C SER A 76 -2.10 -8.20 -19.02
N CYS A 77 -2.39 -7.05 -19.61
CA CYS A 77 -3.20 -6.98 -20.81
C CYS A 77 -2.40 -6.46 -21.98
N MET A 78 -2.39 -7.20 -23.09
CA MET A 78 -1.75 -6.80 -24.33
C MET A 78 -2.84 -6.50 -25.35
N LYS A 79 -2.76 -5.34 -25.97
CA LYS A 79 -3.69 -4.91 -27.01
C LYS A 79 -2.94 -4.78 -28.33
N LYS A 80 -3.47 -5.46 -29.35
CA LYS A 80 -2.97 -5.37 -30.73
C LYS A 80 -3.79 -4.34 -31.49
N PHE A 81 -3.11 -3.42 -32.13
CA PHE A 81 -3.69 -2.41 -33.00
C PHE A 81 -3.20 -2.62 -34.43
N TRP A 82 -4.03 -2.33 -35.41
CA TRP A 82 -3.59 -2.21 -36.80
C TRP A 82 -3.01 -0.82 -36.99
N VAL A 83 -1.85 -0.72 -37.63
CA VAL A 83 -1.16 0.57 -37.85
C VAL A 83 -2.02 1.51 -38.71
N ALA A 84 -2.91 0.97 -39.55
CA ALA A 84 -3.88 1.73 -40.34
C ALA A 84 -4.93 2.48 -39.51
N ASP A 85 -5.24 1.98 -38.31
CA ASP A 85 -6.24 2.57 -37.41
C ASP A 85 -5.62 3.58 -36.42
N VAL A 86 -4.28 3.72 -36.43
CA VAL A 86 -3.53 4.65 -35.58
C VAL A 86 -3.23 5.93 -36.36
N ASP A 87 -3.55 7.07 -35.74
CA ASP A 87 -3.32 8.41 -36.28
C ASP A 87 -1.95 8.53 -37.01
N PRO A 88 -1.92 8.95 -38.29
CA PRO A 88 -0.69 9.10 -39.06
C PRO A 88 0.37 9.99 -38.39
N GLU A 89 -0.02 10.99 -37.60
CA GLU A 89 0.90 11.94 -36.95
C GLU A 89 1.57 11.41 -35.66
N ARG A 90 1.13 10.26 -35.11
CA ARG A 90 1.67 9.73 -33.84
C ARG A 90 2.82 8.74 -34.06
N GLU A 91 3.92 8.95 -33.32
CA GLU A 91 5.10 8.08 -33.33
C GLU A 91 4.95 6.81 -32.46
N THR A 92 4.09 6.88 -31.45
CA THR A 92 3.73 5.78 -30.54
C THR A 92 2.35 5.23 -30.84
N CYS A 93 2.17 3.94 -30.54
CA CYS A 93 0.88 3.29 -30.73
C CYS A 93 -0.11 3.82 -29.71
N GLY A 94 -1.27 4.24 -30.23
CA GLY A 94 -2.15 5.19 -29.57
C GLY A 94 -2.76 4.74 -28.23
N PRO A 95 -3.43 5.67 -27.53
CA PRO A 95 -3.97 5.47 -26.20
C PRO A 95 -5.08 4.42 -26.16
N ILE A 96 -5.37 3.96 -24.94
CA ILE A 96 -6.21 2.81 -24.62
C ILE A 96 -7.63 2.82 -25.22
N ASP A 97 -8.11 4.01 -25.58
CA ASP A 97 -9.46 4.29 -26.09
C ASP A 97 -9.69 3.82 -27.53
N LEU A 98 -8.62 3.47 -28.27
CA LEU A 98 -8.74 2.94 -29.62
C LEU A 98 -9.32 1.51 -29.60
N PRO A 99 -10.25 1.12 -30.48
CA PRO A 99 -10.70 -0.26 -30.59
C PRO A 99 -9.53 -1.15 -31.07
N GLY A 100 -9.34 -2.31 -30.43
CA GLY A 100 -8.25 -3.23 -30.75
C GLY A 100 -8.43 -4.58 -30.07
N GLU A 101 -7.81 -5.62 -30.61
CA GLU A 101 -7.93 -6.97 -30.10
C GLU A 101 -7.18 -7.09 -28.77
N SER A 102 -7.93 -7.22 -27.66
CA SER A 102 -7.39 -7.27 -26.30
C SER A 102 -7.21 -8.71 -25.83
N ASN A 103 -5.97 -9.12 -25.62
CA ASN A 103 -5.63 -10.39 -24.98
C ASN A 103 -5.11 -10.11 -23.58
N CYS A 104 -5.99 -10.27 -22.58
CA CYS A 104 -5.58 -10.14 -21.18
C CYS A 104 -5.27 -11.50 -20.57
N THR A 105 -4.07 -11.63 -19.98
CA THR A 105 -3.62 -12.83 -19.29
C THR A 105 -3.32 -12.50 -17.83
N TYR A 106 -3.74 -13.38 -16.92
CA TYR A 106 -3.34 -13.26 -15.52
C TYR A 106 -1.89 -13.69 -15.36
N PHE A 107 -1.12 -12.97 -14.53
CA PHE A 107 0.19 -13.44 -14.12
C PHE A 107 -0.03 -14.76 -13.38
N LYS A 108 0.40 -15.87 -13.99
CA LYS A 108 0.26 -17.21 -13.43
C LYS A 108 1.31 -17.39 -12.31
N ILE A 109 1.04 -16.79 -11.15
CA ILE A 109 1.97 -16.71 -10.01
C ILE A 109 2.22 -18.10 -9.36
N TYR A 110 1.38 -19.12 -9.62
CA TYR A 110 1.41 -20.39 -8.87
C TYR A 110 1.32 -21.71 -9.66
N THR A 111 1.63 -21.78 -10.96
CA THR A 111 1.77 -23.12 -11.60
C THR A 111 3.22 -23.50 -11.83
N THR A 112 3.80 -24.12 -10.80
CA THR A 112 4.87 -25.11 -10.95
C THR A 112 4.24 -26.35 -11.58
N GLY A 113 4.41 -26.54 -12.88
CA GLY A 113 3.86 -27.70 -13.57
C GLY A 113 3.61 -27.46 -15.05
N GLU A 114 4.57 -27.91 -15.84
CA GLU A 114 4.50 -28.24 -17.27
C GLU A 114 4.09 -27.18 -18.31
N ASN A 115 5.08 -26.84 -19.13
CA ASN A 115 4.98 -26.65 -20.58
C ASN A 115 3.93 -25.68 -21.10
N ILE A 116 4.23 -24.37 -21.05
CA ILE A 116 3.88 -23.47 -22.16
C ILE A 116 5.05 -22.54 -22.47
N VAL A 117 5.72 -22.87 -23.57
CA VAL A 117 6.69 -22.04 -24.28
C VAL A 117 5.89 -20.90 -24.92
N LEU A 118 5.59 -19.84 -24.17
CA LEU A 118 5.10 -18.61 -24.79
C LEU A 118 5.46 -17.41 -23.90
N PHE A 119 6.29 -16.52 -24.48
CA PHE A 119 6.91 -15.31 -23.94
C PHE A 119 8.22 -15.50 -23.14
N HIS A 120 9.32 -15.38 -23.88
CA HIS A 120 10.70 -15.72 -23.47
C HIS A 120 11.41 -14.65 -22.62
N LYS A 121 10.73 -13.59 -22.20
CA LYS A 121 11.28 -12.62 -21.24
C LYS A 121 10.11 -11.96 -20.52
N MET A 122 9.95 -12.33 -19.26
CA MET A 122 9.18 -11.59 -18.27
C MET A 122 10.21 -10.96 -17.31
N PRO A 123 9.92 -9.79 -16.70
CA PRO A 123 10.73 -9.28 -15.58
C PRO A 123 10.98 -10.40 -14.58
N ALA A 124 12.20 -10.52 -14.04
CA ALA A 124 12.66 -11.65 -13.24
C ALA A 124 11.55 -12.16 -12.32
N LYS A 125 11.07 -13.40 -12.55
CA LYS A 125 9.87 -13.98 -11.90
C LYS A 125 9.84 -13.79 -10.37
N ASN A 126 11.01 -13.67 -9.74
CA ASN A 126 11.15 -13.43 -8.31
C ASN A 126 10.70 -12.03 -7.87
N LEU A 127 10.99 -10.96 -8.62
CA LEU A 127 10.71 -9.57 -8.20
C LEU A 127 9.21 -9.24 -8.22
N THR A 128 8.49 -9.70 -9.25
CA THR A 128 7.04 -9.49 -9.36
C THR A 128 6.28 -10.30 -8.30
N VAL A 129 6.72 -11.53 -8.01
CA VAL A 129 6.19 -12.35 -6.92
C VAL A 129 6.44 -11.71 -5.56
N ILE A 130 7.66 -11.21 -5.29
CA ILE A 130 7.98 -10.48 -4.05
C ILE A 130 7.08 -9.25 -3.92
N THR A 131 6.87 -8.50 -5.00
CA THR A 131 5.96 -7.33 -5.02
C THR A 131 4.54 -7.71 -4.63
N ALA A 132 4.01 -8.82 -5.17
CA ALA A 132 2.69 -9.33 -4.86
C ALA A 132 2.57 -9.77 -3.38
N MET A 133 3.59 -10.44 -2.85
CA MET A 133 3.64 -10.83 -1.43
C MET A 133 3.67 -9.61 -0.50
N LEU A 134 4.49 -8.60 -0.83
CA LEU A 134 4.59 -7.36 -0.05
C LEU A 134 3.27 -6.57 -0.06
N ALA A 135 2.60 -6.48 -1.22
CA ALA A 135 1.30 -5.84 -1.34
C ALA A 135 0.23 -6.57 -0.52
N THR A 136 0.22 -7.91 -0.58
CA THR A 136 -0.72 -8.74 0.20
C THR A 136 -0.50 -8.59 1.70
N PHE A 137 0.77 -8.62 2.15
CA PHE A 137 1.12 -8.42 3.55
C PHE A 137 0.77 -7.00 4.02
N SER A 138 0.96 -5.99 3.17
CA SER A 138 0.54 -4.62 3.45
C SER A 138 -0.98 -4.52 3.68
N LEU A 139 -1.80 -5.12 2.80
CA LEU A 139 -3.26 -5.16 2.97
C LEU A 139 -3.67 -5.84 4.28
N PHE A 140 -3.01 -6.93 4.66
CA PHE A 140 -3.27 -7.59 5.94
C PHE A 140 -2.98 -6.65 7.13
N LEU A 141 -1.85 -5.94 7.11
CA LEU A 141 -1.51 -4.96 8.14
C LEU A 141 -2.49 -3.79 8.20
N MET A 142 -3.01 -3.33 7.05
CA MET A 142 -4.05 -2.29 7.01
C MET A 142 -5.33 -2.75 7.71
N VAL A 143 -5.77 -3.98 7.43
CA VAL A 143 -6.95 -4.57 8.09
C VAL A 143 -6.72 -4.70 9.59
N MET A 144 -5.57 -5.22 10.00
CA MET A 144 -5.22 -5.33 11.43
C MET A 144 -5.16 -3.96 12.11
N GLY A 145 -4.57 -2.95 11.46
CA GLY A 145 -4.52 -1.57 11.96
C GLY A 145 -5.91 -0.95 12.11
N ALA A 146 -6.79 -1.14 11.12
CA ALA A 146 -8.17 -0.66 11.17
C ALA A 146 -8.95 -1.32 12.32
N LEU A 147 -8.82 -2.64 12.51
CA LEU A 147 -9.42 -3.36 13.63
C LEU A 147 -8.92 -2.83 14.98
N CYS A 148 -7.63 -2.53 15.11
CA CYS A 148 -7.08 -1.94 16.33
C CYS A 148 -7.69 -0.56 16.64
N ILE A 149 -7.89 0.30 15.64
CA ILE A 149 -8.53 1.62 15.84
C ILE A 149 -10.00 1.45 16.22
N MET A 150 -10.74 0.57 15.52
CA MET A 150 -12.14 0.29 15.83
C MET A 150 -12.32 -0.22 17.26
N MET A 151 -11.44 -1.12 17.72
CA MET A 151 -11.44 -1.58 19.11
C MET A 151 -11.06 -0.48 20.09
N ALA A 152 -10.13 0.41 19.74
CA ALA A 152 -9.76 1.56 20.57
C ALA A 152 -10.95 2.51 20.79
N LEU A 153 -11.71 2.80 19.72
CA LEU A 153 -12.90 3.65 19.77
C LEU A 153 -14.04 2.97 20.54
N ASN A 154 -14.35 1.70 20.25
CA ASN A 154 -15.46 0.99 20.89
C ASN A 154 -15.24 0.75 22.40
N LYS A 155 -14.00 0.45 22.81
CA LYS A 155 -13.67 0.20 24.23
C LYS A 155 -13.15 1.45 24.94
N GLY A 156 -12.93 2.56 24.24
CA GLY A 156 -12.40 3.80 24.79
C GLY A 156 -10.96 3.70 25.32
N VAL A 157 -10.17 2.71 24.86
CA VAL A 157 -8.83 2.43 25.39
C VAL A 157 -7.73 2.82 24.40
N GLN A 158 -6.77 3.60 24.88
CA GLN A 158 -5.67 4.13 24.06
C GLN A 158 -4.56 3.13 23.77
N PHE A 159 -4.55 2.00 24.48
CA PHE A 159 -3.50 0.98 24.35
C PHE A 159 -3.40 0.42 22.92
N PHE A 160 -4.53 0.28 22.22
CA PHE A 160 -4.57 -0.23 20.85
C PHE A 160 -4.10 0.77 19.78
N LEU A 161 -3.90 2.05 20.12
CA LEU A 161 -3.38 3.05 19.17
C LEU A 161 -1.90 2.81 18.84
N LYS A 162 -1.12 2.26 19.78
CA LYS A 162 0.30 1.92 19.55
C LYS A 162 0.48 0.82 18.48
N PRO A 163 -0.15 -0.38 18.60
CA PRO A 163 -0.07 -1.38 17.56
C PRO A 163 -0.72 -0.92 16.25
N ALA A 164 -1.81 -0.14 16.30
CA ALA A 164 -2.42 0.43 15.10
C ALA A 164 -1.43 1.33 14.33
N SER A 165 -0.73 2.22 15.04
CA SER A 165 0.29 3.10 14.46
C SER A 165 1.40 2.32 13.75
N VAL A 166 1.92 1.26 14.38
CA VAL A 166 2.96 0.41 13.79
C VAL A 166 2.42 -0.29 12.54
N CYS A 167 1.21 -0.85 12.59
CA CYS A 167 0.59 -1.52 11.45
C CYS A 167 0.41 -0.57 10.27
N PHE A 168 -0.13 0.63 10.48
CA PHE A 168 -0.31 1.62 9.41
C PHE A 168 1.01 2.12 8.83
N THR A 169 1.99 2.44 9.69
CA THR A 169 3.31 2.90 9.24
C THR A 169 4.02 1.82 8.42
N LEU A 170 4.05 0.58 8.91
CA LEU A 170 4.67 -0.54 8.21
C LEU A 170 3.93 -0.84 6.90
N SER A 171 2.60 -0.80 6.89
CA SER A 171 1.81 -1.01 5.66
C SER A 171 2.15 0.02 4.58
N GLY A 172 2.26 1.31 4.94
CA GLY A 172 2.62 2.37 4.00
C GLY A 172 4.06 2.22 3.47
N LEU A 173 5.01 1.84 4.32
CA LEU A 173 6.38 1.53 3.88
C LEU A 173 6.43 0.33 2.92
N LEU A 174 5.64 -0.71 3.17
CA LEU A 174 5.54 -1.86 2.27
C LEU A 174 4.91 -1.50 0.92
N VAL A 175 3.96 -0.55 0.87
CA VAL A 175 3.44 0.00 -0.39
C VAL A 175 4.53 0.75 -1.15
N PHE A 176 5.37 1.55 -0.48
CA PHE A 176 6.49 2.19 -1.16
C PHE A 176 7.53 1.18 -1.66
N LEU A 177 7.85 0.16 -0.87
CA LEU A 177 8.75 -0.90 -1.29
C LEU A 177 8.21 -1.68 -2.49
N SER A 178 6.90 -1.98 -2.52
CA SER A 178 6.29 -2.66 -3.67
C SER A 178 6.37 -1.79 -4.93
N LEU A 179 6.13 -0.48 -4.84
CA LEU A 179 6.31 0.45 -5.96
C LEU A 179 7.76 0.51 -6.46
N ILE A 180 8.74 0.59 -5.56
CA ILE A 180 10.16 0.65 -5.92
C ILE A 180 10.59 -0.64 -6.62
N ILE A 181 10.26 -1.81 -6.05
CA ILE A 181 10.62 -3.11 -6.62
C ILE A 181 9.94 -3.29 -7.98
N PHE A 182 8.67 -2.90 -8.09
CA PHE A 182 7.95 -2.94 -9.35
C PHE A 182 8.61 -2.06 -10.41
N HIS A 183 8.94 -0.81 -10.08
CA HIS A 183 9.65 0.09 -10.99
C HIS A 183 11.00 -0.47 -11.43
N GLN A 184 11.78 -1.02 -10.49
CA GLN A 184 13.06 -1.68 -10.82
C GLN A 184 12.87 -2.91 -11.71
N SER A 185 11.81 -3.69 -11.50
CA SER A 185 11.50 -4.86 -12.32
C SER A 185 11.20 -4.47 -13.77
N VAL A 186 10.48 -3.35 -13.96
CA VAL A 186 10.15 -2.81 -15.29
C VAL A 186 11.40 -2.24 -15.96
N LEU A 187 12.22 -1.46 -15.24
CA LEU A 187 13.49 -0.96 -15.77
C LEU A 187 14.45 -2.09 -16.17
N SER A 188 14.56 -3.13 -15.34
CA SER A 188 15.39 -4.30 -15.64
C SER A 188 14.87 -5.08 -16.85
N PHE A 189 13.56 -5.09 -17.06
CA PHE A 189 12.95 -5.68 -18.25
C PHE A 189 13.28 -4.87 -19.50
N LEU A 190 13.08 -3.54 -19.46
CA LEU A 190 13.39 -2.62 -20.56
C LEU A 190 14.88 -2.64 -20.93
N ALA A 191 15.78 -2.67 -19.94
CA ALA A 191 17.23 -2.73 -20.20
C ALA A 191 17.68 -4.04 -20.85
N SER A 192 16.89 -5.12 -20.73
CA SER A 192 17.21 -6.42 -21.31
C SER A 192 16.77 -6.58 -22.77
N ASP A 193 15.91 -5.69 -23.26
CA ASP A 193 15.45 -5.61 -24.65
C ASP A 193 16.16 -4.43 -25.35
N HIS A 194 17.41 -4.66 -25.76
CA HIS A 194 18.23 -3.70 -26.53
C HIS A 194 17.71 -3.38 -27.94
N SER A 195 16.47 -3.75 -28.29
CA SER A 195 15.95 -3.63 -29.65
C SER A 195 14.76 -2.70 -29.84
N ILE A 196 14.11 -2.17 -28.80
CA ILE A 196 12.84 -1.43 -28.97
C ILE A 196 12.83 -0.12 -28.19
N PRO A 197 12.71 1.06 -28.85
CA PRO A 197 12.52 2.33 -28.15
C PRO A 197 11.09 2.37 -27.59
N LEU A 198 10.93 1.99 -26.33
CA LEU A 198 9.66 2.10 -25.60
C LEU A 198 9.59 3.44 -24.87
N HIS A 199 8.55 4.22 -25.16
CA HIS A 199 8.17 5.33 -24.30
C HIS A 199 7.51 4.78 -23.03
N HIS A 200 8.04 5.16 -21.88
CA HIS A 200 7.53 4.77 -20.57
C HIS A 200 6.75 5.96 -19.99
N GLU A 201 5.45 5.80 -19.83
CA GLU A 201 4.65 6.76 -19.07
C GLU A 201 4.17 6.10 -17.77
N LEU A 202 4.49 6.75 -16.65
CA LEU A 202 3.98 6.38 -15.34
C LEU A 202 2.48 6.64 -15.32
N SER A 203 1.69 5.59 -15.22
CA SER A 203 0.23 5.72 -15.23
C SER A 203 -0.28 6.25 -13.89
N TRP A 204 -1.51 6.78 -13.91
CA TRP A 204 -2.16 7.46 -12.79
C TRP A 204 -2.26 6.60 -11.52
N SER A 205 -2.32 5.26 -11.67
CA SER A 205 -2.37 4.36 -10.52
C SER A 205 -1.09 4.37 -9.69
N VAL A 206 0.09 4.63 -10.28
CA VAL A 206 1.35 4.72 -9.53
C VAL A 206 1.36 5.95 -8.62
N ALA A 207 0.90 7.08 -9.14
CA ALA A 207 0.73 8.31 -8.36
C ALA A 207 -0.31 8.10 -7.24
N CYS A 208 -1.43 7.45 -7.56
CA CYS A 208 -2.46 7.08 -6.60
C CYS A 208 -1.90 6.21 -5.45
N MET A 209 -1.11 5.18 -5.76
CA MET A 209 -0.48 4.32 -4.77
C MET A 209 0.59 5.03 -3.95
N GLY A 210 1.36 5.93 -4.57
CA GLY A 210 2.33 6.77 -3.86
C GLY A 210 1.64 7.69 -2.84
N CYS A 211 0.55 8.35 -3.25
CA CYS A 211 -0.29 9.14 -2.36
C CYS A 211 -0.90 8.28 -1.24
N ALA A 212 -1.40 7.10 -1.57
CA ALA A 212 -1.96 6.16 -0.59
C ALA A 212 -0.93 5.76 0.47
N GLY A 213 0.28 5.38 0.05
CA GLY A 213 1.40 5.06 0.94
C GLY A 213 1.75 6.23 1.85
N ALA A 214 1.82 7.45 1.33
CA ALA A 214 2.08 8.65 2.11
C ALA A 214 0.99 8.91 3.16
N LEU A 215 -0.29 8.80 2.78
CA LEU A 215 -1.42 8.98 3.70
C LEU A 215 -1.38 7.96 4.85
N LEU A 216 -1.04 6.70 4.57
CA LEU A 216 -0.93 5.65 5.58
C LEU A 216 0.24 5.87 6.53
N VAL A 217 1.41 6.30 6.02
CA VAL A 217 2.57 6.64 6.86
C VAL A 217 2.23 7.85 7.74
N VAL A 218 1.65 8.90 7.17
CA VAL A 218 1.24 10.10 7.93
C VAL A 218 0.21 9.73 8.99
N ALA A 219 -0.81 8.93 8.65
CA ALA A 219 -1.78 8.44 9.62
C ALA A 219 -1.12 7.63 10.75
N GLY A 220 -0.19 6.73 10.41
CA GLY A 220 0.59 5.95 11.38
C GLY A 220 1.40 6.83 12.34
N VAL A 221 2.09 7.85 11.82
CA VAL A 221 2.88 8.80 12.63
C VAL A 221 1.97 9.66 13.50
N LEU A 222 0.84 10.15 12.98
CA LEU A 222 -0.13 10.92 13.76
C LEU A 222 -0.72 10.08 14.91
N LEU A 223 -1.03 8.80 14.66
CA LEU A 223 -1.45 7.86 15.72
C LEU A 223 -0.35 7.65 16.76
N LEU A 224 0.92 7.59 16.35
CA LEU A 224 2.05 7.47 17.27
C LEU A 224 2.14 8.67 18.21
N ILE A 225 2.03 9.88 17.64
CA ILE A 225 2.07 11.14 18.39
C ILE A 225 0.88 11.20 19.37
N LEU A 226 -0.31 10.76 18.96
CA LEU A 226 -1.49 10.70 19.83
C LEU A 226 -1.35 9.64 20.94
N ALA A 227 -0.64 8.55 20.67
CA ALA A 227 -0.40 7.46 21.63
C ALA A 227 0.75 7.75 22.61
N LEU A 228 1.62 8.72 22.31
CA LEU A 228 2.70 9.17 23.19
C LEU A 228 2.19 10.31 24.09
N PRO A 229 1.99 10.07 25.40
CA PRO A 229 1.70 11.17 26.31
C PRO A 229 2.93 12.08 26.41
N TYR A 230 2.78 13.35 26.04
CA TYR A 230 3.82 14.39 26.12
C TYR A 230 4.55 14.44 27.49
N SER A 231 3.93 13.95 28.57
CA SER A 231 4.49 13.94 29.93
C SER A 231 5.44 12.78 30.26
N SER A 232 5.59 11.74 29.42
CA SER A 232 6.50 10.62 29.71
C SER A 232 7.97 10.93 29.41
N TRP A 233 8.25 11.93 28.57
CA TRP A 233 9.63 12.34 28.23
C TRP A 233 10.40 12.88 29.44
N GLY A 234 9.71 13.47 30.42
CA GLY A 234 10.30 13.90 31.69
C GLY A 234 10.67 12.75 32.66
N LYS A 235 10.22 11.51 32.39
CA LYS A 235 10.56 10.32 33.19
C LYS A 235 11.59 9.41 32.51
N CYS A 236 11.86 9.59 31.22
CA CYS A 236 12.85 8.79 30.47
C CYS A 236 14.26 9.40 30.45
N LEU A 237 14.44 10.65 30.88
CA LEU A 237 15.73 11.28 31.12
C LEU A 237 15.85 11.60 32.61
N PRO A 238 16.47 10.74 33.44
CA PRO A 238 16.81 11.13 34.80
C PRO A 238 17.77 12.33 34.73
N ASN A 239 17.32 13.46 35.25
CA ASN A 239 18.14 14.66 35.41
C ASN A 239 19.33 14.29 36.34
N ARG A 240 20.50 14.02 35.76
CA ARG A 240 21.73 13.69 36.48
C ARG A 240 22.35 14.97 37.05
N ASN A 241 21.63 15.64 37.95
CA ASN A 241 22.10 16.85 38.62
C ASN A 241 21.76 16.83 40.11
N THR A 242 22.35 15.90 40.87
CA THR A 242 22.62 16.07 42.31
C THR A 242 23.81 15.20 42.69
N ALA A 243 25.01 15.71 42.48
CA ALA A 243 26.22 15.26 43.16
C ALA A 243 27.05 16.49 43.53
N SER A 244 26.52 17.27 44.48
CA SER A 244 27.28 18.23 45.26
C SER A 244 26.48 18.58 46.52
N SER A 245 26.66 17.79 47.57
CA SER A 245 26.83 18.25 48.95
C SER A 245 27.17 17.07 49.85
#